data_AF-A0AAP0BLM2-F1
#
_entry.id   AF-A0AAP0BLM2-F1
#
_cell.length_a   1.000
_cell.length_b   1.000
_cell.length_c   1.000
_cell.angle_alpha   90.00
_cell.angle_beta   90.00
_cell.angle_gamma   90.00
#
_symmetry.space_group_name_H-M   'P 1'
#
loop_
_entity.id
_entity.type
_entity.pdbx_description
1 polymer ?
#
loop_
_entity_poly.entity_id
_entity_poly.type
_entity_poly.pdbx_seq_one_letter_code
_entity_poly.pdbx_strand_id
1 'polypeptide(L)'
;MKYVNQIRALQWESFCHPRTEAILSWVYEFYANARDSNGEKVFVRGKSVEFSAKVINDLFDLDDTTQDGYANILSSVSIEEMMAVVCCTPESEWASQSRKTLRATCLNREAKVWLLFINAGVMPTRHLNTLTIDKVALIYSILKGIKLNMGELISTLIKQKF
;
A
#
# COMPACT_ATOMS: atom_id res chain seq x y z
N MET A 1 -3.96 -21.58 6.41
CA MET A 1 -2.88 -21.26 7.39
C MET A 1 -1.72 -20.44 6.80
N LYS A 2 -1.24 -20.70 5.57
CA LYS A 2 -0.13 -19.95 4.94
C LYS A 2 -0.22 -18.41 5.06
N TYR A 3 -1.34 -17.82 4.61
CA TYR A 3 -1.52 -16.35 4.58
C TYR A 3 -1.57 -15.69 5.97
N VAL A 4 -2.20 -16.35 6.94
CA VAL A 4 -2.28 -15.85 8.33
C VAL A 4 -0.89 -15.80 8.95
N ASN A 5 -0.05 -16.80 8.68
CA ASN A 5 1.33 -16.81 9.18
C ASN A 5 2.18 -15.72 8.51
N GLN A 6 1.98 -15.44 7.22
CA GLN A 6 2.65 -14.33 6.54
C GLN A 6 2.21 -12.97 7.10
N ILE A 7 0.92 -12.77 7.37
CA ILE A 7 0.41 -11.54 8.03
C ILE A 7 1.10 -11.33 9.38
N ARG A 8 1.18 -12.38 10.21
CA ARG A 8 1.87 -12.33 11.51
C ARG A 8 3.36 -12.06 11.38
N ALA A 9 4.02 -12.69 10.42
CA ALA A 9 5.44 -12.47 10.16
C ALA A 9 5.75 -11.03 9.69
N LEU A 10 4.76 -10.36 9.10
CA LEU A 10 4.81 -8.95 8.70
C LEU A 10 4.30 -7.99 9.78
N GLN A 11 3.74 -8.49 10.90
CA GLN A 11 3.05 -7.70 11.94
C GLN A 11 1.85 -6.91 11.42
N TRP A 12 1.10 -7.48 10.46
CA TRP A 12 0.02 -6.80 9.75
C TRP A 12 -1.38 -7.15 10.26
N GLU A 13 -1.47 -7.76 11.44
CA GLU A 13 -2.75 -8.12 12.08
C GLU A 13 -3.62 -6.89 12.33
N SER A 14 -3.02 -5.75 12.64
CA SER A 14 -3.72 -4.48 12.86
C SER A 14 -4.59 -4.08 11.67
N PHE A 15 -4.13 -4.32 10.43
CA PHE A 15 -4.89 -4.07 9.19
C PHE A 15 -6.09 -5.00 8.98
N CYS A 16 -6.18 -6.11 9.72
CA CYS A 16 -7.29 -7.06 9.62
C CYS A 16 -8.47 -6.70 10.54
N HIS A 17 -8.30 -5.74 11.44
CA HIS A 17 -9.36 -5.36 12.37
C HIS A 17 -10.49 -4.62 11.64
N PRO A 18 -11.76 -4.87 12.01
CA PRO A 18 -12.89 -4.11 11.49
C PRO A 18 -12.65 -2.61 11.72
N ARG A 19 -12.82 -1.80 10.67
CA ARG A 19 -12.76 -0.34 10.82
C ARG A 19 -13.96 0.13 11.63
N THR A 20 -13.71 1.02 12.59
CA THR A 20 -14.76 1.74 13.32
C THR A 20 -15.48 2.72 12.39
N GLU A 21 -16.70 3.12 12.77
CA GLU A 21 -17.41 4.17 12.04
C GLU A 21 -16.62 5.49 12.11
N ALA A 22 -16.26 6.01 10.94
CA ALA A 22 -15.56 7.28 10.82
C ALA A 22 -16.54 8.40 10.42
N ILE A 23 -16.35 9.59 10.98
CA ILE A 23 -17.08 10.78 10.56
C ILE A 23 -16.53 11.20 9.18
N LEU A 24 -17.25 10.85 8.11
CA LEU A 24 -16.79 11.04 6.72
C LEU A 24 -16.37 12.49 6.41
N SER A 25 -17.06 13.49 6.97
CA SER A 25 -16.71 14.89 6.76
C SER A 25 -15.33 15.25 7.32
N TRP A 26 -14.90 14.60 8.41
CA TRP A 26 -13.57 14.81 8.99
C TRP A 26 -12.50 14.12 8.17
N VAL A 27 -12.81 12.93 7.64
CA VAL A 27 -11.91 12.19 6.74
C VAL A 27 -11.66 12.97 5.45
N TYR A 28 -12.70 13.55 4.85
CA TYR A 28 -12.54 14.38 3.65
C TYR A 28 -11.75 15.65 3.91
N GLU A 29 -12.02 16.34 5.03
CA GLU A 29 -11.24 17.52 5.44
C GLU A 29 -9.76 17.17 5.67
N PHE A 30 -9.49 16.04 6.33
CA PHE A 30 -8.13 15.53 6.50
C PHE A 30 -7.40 15.37 5.17
N TYR A 31 -7.97 14.61 4.23
CA TYR A 31 -7.33 14.34 2.94
C TYR A 31 -7.22 15.60 2.06
N ALA A 32 -8.22 16.48 2.09
CA ALA A 32 -8.16 17.75 1.37
C ALA A 32 -6.99 18.61 1.87
N ASN A 33 -6.83 18.72 3.19
CA ASN A 33 -5.75 19.51 3.79
C ASN A 33 -4.37 18.83 3.62
N ALA A 34 -4.32 17.49 3.61
CA ALA A 34 -3.07 16.74 3.45
C ALA A 34 -2.49 16.88 2.03
N ARG A 35 -3.36 16.90 1.01
CA ARG A 35 -2.98 17.09 -0.40
C ARG A 35 -2.17 18.37 -0.61
N ASP A 36 -2.59 19.47 0.02
CA ASP A 36 -1.98 20.79 -0.17
C ASP A 36 -0.89 21.09 0.86
N SER A 37 -0.58 20.13 1.74
CA SER A 37 0.41 20.30 2.80
C SER A 37 1.82 19.95 2.31
N ASN A 38 2.80 20.78 2.68
CA ASN A 38 4.23 20.49 2.48
C ASN A 38 4.83 19.61 3.59
N GLY A 39 4.01 19.11 4.51
CA GLY A 39 4.44 18.40 5.71
C GLY A 39 3.59 17.18 6.01
N GLU A 40 3.74 16.65 7.22
CA GLU A 40 3.02 15.45 7.69
C GLU A 40 2.02 15.80 8.79
N LYS A 41 1.51 17.03 8.76
CA LYS A 41 0.67 17.58 9.81
C LYS A 41 -0.35 18.54 9.21
N VAL A 42 -1.61 18.30 9.52
CA VAL A 42 -2.76 19.07 9.03
C VAL A 42 -3.66 19.48 10.18
N PHE A 43 -4.58 20.41 9.93
CA PHE A 43 -5.65 20.74 10.86
C PHE A 43 -6.96 20.13 10.38
N VAL A 44 -7.71 19.53 11.29
CA VAL A 44 -9.08 19.03 11.06
C VAL A 44 -9.91 19.51 12.23
N ARG A 45 -10.94 20.31 11.98
CA ARG A 45 -11.80 20.88 13.03
C ARG A 45 -11.02 21.59 14.16
N GLY A 46 -9.97 22.32 13.79
CA GLY A 46 -9.11 23.04 14.73
C GLY A 46 -8.18 22.15 15.56
N LYS A 47 -8.13 20.85 15.29
CA LYS A 47 -7.17 19.92 15.90
C LYS A 47 -6.05 19.60 14.93
N SER A 48 -4.83 19.57 15.43
CA SER A 48 -3.70 19.15 14.62
C SER A 48 -3.61 17.63 14.58
N VAL A 49 -3.57 17.08 13.37
CA VAL A 49 -3.43 15.66 13.09
C VAL A 49 -2.12 15.45 12.36
N GLU A 50 -1.22 14.67 12.96
CA GLU A 50 0.05 14.26 12.36
C GLU A 50 -0.12 12.88 11.71
N PHE A 51 0.49 12.69 10.54
CA PHE A 51 0.47 11.46 9.77
C PHE A 51 1.88 11.06 9.31
N SER A 52 2.90 11.39 10.11
CA SER A 52 4.27 10.97 9.85
C SER A 52 4.40 9.45 9.93
N ALA A 53 5.42 8.91 9.27
CA ALA A 53 5.69 7.47 9.26
C ALA A 53 5.74 6.89 10.68
N LYS A 54 6.37 7.62 11.60
CA LYS A 54 6.45 7.27 13.03
C LYS A 54 5.07 7.17 13.67
N VAL A 55 4.25 8.21 13.56
CA VAL A 55 2.90 8.24 14.16
C VAL A 55 2.03 7.10 13.61
N ILE A 56 2.16 6.79 12.31
CA ILE A 56 1.44 5.68 11.69
C ILE A 56 1.95 4.33 12.21
N ASN A 57 3.27 4.14 12.31
CA ASN A 57 3.84 2.91 12.84
C ASN A 57 3.41 2.69 14.29
N ASP A 58 3.46 3.72 15.13
CA ASP A 58 2.99 3.69 16.52
C ASP A 58 1.49 3.34 16.60
N LEU A 59 0.66 3.89 15.69
CA LEU A 59 -0.78 3.64 15.65
C LEU A 59 -1.12 2.18 15.30
N PHE A 60 -0.34 1.56 14.41
CA PHE A 60 -0.59 0.21 13.90
C PHE A 60 0.28 -0.87 14.55
N ASP A 61 1.12 -0.49 15.53
CA ASP A 61 2.11 -1.34 16.20
C ASP A 61 3.07 -2.04 15.21
N LEU A 62 3.65 -1.24 14.30
CA LEU A 62 4.51 -1.72 13.21
C LEU A 62 5.98 -1.44 13.52
N ASP A 63 6.85 -2.39 13.16
CA ASP A 63 8.30 -2.19 13.20
C ASP A 63 8.73 -1.07 12.22
N ASP A 64 9.52 -0.09 12.69
CA ASP A 64 10.12 0.95 11.82
C ASP A 64 11.44 0.51 11.15
N THR A 65 11.86 -0.73 11.41
CA THR A 65 13.26 -1.20 11.29
C THR A 65 13.87 -1.23 9.89
N THR A 66 13.11 -0.88 8.85
CA THR A 66 13.62 -0.84 7.48
C THR A 66 13.89 0.60 7.04
N GLN A 67 15.18 0.96 6.96
CA GLN A 67 15.66 2.22 6.36
C GLN A 67 15.44 2.27 4.83
N ASP A 68 15.24 1.10 4.21
CA ASP A 68 15.15 0.93 2.75
C ASP A 68 13.72 0.55 2.32
N GLY A 69 12.72 1.22 2.91
CA GLY A 69 11.31 0.97 2.64
C GLY A 69 10.92 1.32 1.21
N TYR A 70 10.01 0.55 0.61
CA TYR A 70 9.20 0.83 -0.59
C TYR A 70 9.78 1.61 -1.78
N ALA A 71 10.22 2.86 -1.61
CA ALA A 71 10.88 3.66 -2.64
C ALA A 71 12.11 2.96 -3.24
N ASN A 72 12.89 2.26 -2.42
CA ASN A 72 14.02 1.47 -2.90
C ASN A 72 13.57 0.29 -3.78
N ILE A 73 12.45 -0.36 -3.47
CA ILE A 73 11.90 -1.41 -4.33
C ILE A 73 11.48 -0.84 -5.68
N LEU A 74 10.83 0.32 -5.68
CA LEU A 74 10.40 0.99 -6.91
C LEU A 74 11.57 1.48 -7.79
N SER A 75 12.74 1.75 -7.20
CA SER A 75 13.91 2.26 -7.92
C SER A 75 14.92 1.16 -8.31
N SER A 76 15.06 0.10 -7.51
CA SER A 76 16.11 -0.92 -7.67
C SER A 76 15.65 -2.18 -8.39
N VAL A 77 14.36 -2.53 -8.31
CA VAL A 77 13.84 -3.76 -8.89
C VAL A 77 13.18 -3.45 -10.23
N SER A 78 13.53 -4.21 -11.27
CA SER A 78 12.92 -4.01 -12.58
C SER A 78 11.46 -4.44 -12.59
N ILE A 79 10.68 -3.82 -13.47
CA ILE A 79 9.28 -4.17 -13.68
C ILE A 79 9.14 -5.63 -14.09
N GLU A 80 10.02 -6.09 -14.96
CA GLU A 80 10.04 -7.45 -15.50
C GLU A 80 10.27 -8.47 -14.39
N GLU A 81 11.16 -8.17 -13.44
CA GLU A 81 11.40 -9.02 -12.27
C GLU A 81 10.17 -9.08 -11.37
N MET A 82 9.52 -7.94 -11.08
CA MET A 82 8.30 -7.93 -10.29
C MET A 82 7.20 -8.75 -10.97
N MET A 83 7.03 -8.60 -12.27
CA MET A 83 6.02 -9.31 -13.05
C MET A 83 6.27 -10.81 -13.11
N ALA A 84 7.52 -11.26 -13.22
CA ALA A 84 7.87 -12.68 -13.20
C ALA A 84 7.43 -13.38 -11.90
N VAL A 85 7.37 -12.65 -10.78
CA VAL A 85 6.94 -13.17 -9.48
C VAL A 85 5.44 -13.02 -9.25
N VAL A 86 4.84 -11.95 -9.76
CA VAL A 86 3.46 -11.55 -9.46
C VAL A 86 2.45 -12.13 -10.46
N CYS A 87 2.85 -12.36 -11.72
CA CYS A 87 1.99 -12.88 -12.78
C CYS A 87 2.00 -14.41 -12.87
N CYS A 88 0.96 -14.98 -13.49
CA CYS A 88 0.93 -16.39 -13.90
C CYS A 88 1.88 -16.67 -15.07
N THR A 89 1.98 -15.72 -16.01
CA THR A 89 2.84 -15.81 -17.19
C THR A 89 3.81 -14.63 -17.20
N PRO A 90 5.12 -14.88 -17.34
CA PRO A 90 6.13 -13.82 -17.43
C PRO A 90 5.91 -12.88 -18.63
N GLU A 91 5.27 -13.39 -19.69
CA GLU A 91 4.94 -12.67 -20.93
C GLU A 91 3.66 -11.80 -20.81
N SER A 92 3.11 -11.64 -19.60
CA SER A 92 1.93 -10.81 -19.41
C SER A 92 2.20 -9.38 -19.87
N GLU A 93 1.37 -8.82 -20.74
CA GLU A 93 1.53 -7.43 -21.19
C GLU A 93 0.87 -6.42 -20.24
N TRP A 94 1.43 -5.21 -20.21
CA TRP A 94 0.80 -4.07 -19.55
C TRP A 94 -0.55 -3.76 -20.22
N ALA A 95 -1.59 -3.57 -19.41
CA ALA A 95 -2.89 -3.13 -19.91
C ALA A 95 -2.82 -1.70 -20.49
N SER A 96 -1.87 -0.90 -20.00
CA SER A 96 -1.53 0.43 -20.51
C SER A 96 -0.08 0.73 -20.16
N GLN A 97 0.75 0.92 -21.19
CA GLN A 97 2.15 1.33 -21.02
C GLN A 97 2.26 2.79 -20.54
N SER A 98 1.38 3.67 -21.02
CA SER A 98 1.37 5.09 -20.62
C SER A 98 0.96 5.30 -19.16
N ARG A 99 0.00 4.50 -18.66
CA ARG A 99 -0.46 4.57 -17.26
C ARG A 99 0.25 3.58 -16.33
N LYS A 100 1.15 2.74 -16.87
CA LYS A 100 1.84 1.67 -16.14
C LYS A 100 0.86 0.86 -15.29
N THR A 101 -0.19 0.30 -15.93
CA THR A 101 -1.22 -0.51 -15.25
C THR A 101 -1.30 -1.96 -15.74
N LEU A 102 -1.28 -2.93 -14.83
CA LEU A 102 -1.33 -4.37 -15.11
C LEU A 102 -2.76 -4.90 -14.92
N ARG A 103 -3.23 -5.87 -15.73
CA ARG A 103 -4.55 -6.49 -15.53
C ARG A 103 -4.52 -7.44 -14.34
N ALA A 104 -5.54 -7.37 -13.48
CA ALA A 104 -5.67 -8.27 -12.33
C ALA A 104 -5.85 -9.75 -12.75
N THR A 105 -6.31 -10.00 -13.97
CA THR A 105 -6.44 -11.36 -14.53
C THR A 105 -5.09 -12.05 -14.70
N CYS A 106 -4.02 -11.29 -14.98
CA CYS A 106 -2.65 -11.80 -15.18
C CYS A 106 -2.01 -12.30 -13.88
N LEU A 107 -2.51 -11.86 -12.72
CA LEU A 107 -1.95 -12.23 -11.43
C LEU A 107 -2.07 -13.73 -11.16
N ASN A 108 -1.03 -14.28 -10.54
CA ASN A 108 -1.10 -15.62 -9.98
C ASN A 108 -2.04 -15.68 -8.77
N ARG A 109 -2.37 -16.90 -8.34
CA ARG A 109 -3.37 -17.12 -7.28
C ARG A 109 -2.95 -16.45 -5.97
N GLU A 110 -1.67 -16.47 -5.64
CA GLU A 110 -1.15 -15.88 -4.40
C GLU A 110 -1.22 -14.35 -4.44
N ALA A 111 -0.78 -13.76 -5.55
CA ALA A 111 -0.86 -12.32 -5.81
C ALA A 111 -2.31 -11.80 -5.77
N LYS A 112 -3.29 -12.58 -6.25
CA LYS A 112 -4.72 -12.21 -6.17
C LYS A 112 -5.22 -12.12 -4.73
N VAL A 113 -4.78 -13.02 -3.85
CA VAL A 113 -5.15 -12.98 -2.42
C VAL A 113 -4.58 -11.71 -1.77
N TRP A 114 -3.31 -11.41 -2.03
CA TRP A 114 -2.68 -10.20 -1.51
C TRP A 114 -3.27 -8.91 -2.08
N LEU A 115 -3.68 -8.92 -3.34
CA LEU A 115 -4.42 -7.81 -3.93
C LEU A 115 -5.72 -7.52 -3.18
N LEU A 116 -6.49 -8.55 -2.80
CA LEU A 116 -7.73 -8.36 -2.04
C LEU A 116 -7.45 -7.68 -0.70
N PHE A 117 -6.41 -8.14 0.00
CA PHE A 117 -5.97 -7.53 1.26
C PHE A 117 -5.57 -6.06 1.08
N ILE A 118 -4.71 -5.78 0.09
CA ILE A 118 -4.24 -4.41 -0.21
C ILE A 118 -5.41 -3.50 -0.60
N ASN A 119 -6.36 -3.98 -1.40
CA ASN A 119 -7.52 -3.19 -1.81
C ASN A 119 -8.48 -2.92 -0.64
N ALA A 120 -8.58 -3.83 0.32
CA ALA A 120 -9.45 -3.68 1.47
C ALA A 120 -8.89 -2.70 2.51
N GLY A 121 -7.57 -2.70 2.71
CA GLY A 121 -6.90 -1.99 3.81
C GLY A 121 -5.94 -0.89 3.37
N VAL A 122 -4.85 -1.28 2.72
CA VAL A 122 -3.64 -0.44 2.56
C VAL A 122 -3.75 0.58 1.42
N MET A 123 -4.19 0.14 0.24
CA MET A 123 -4.34 0.98 -0.95
C MET A 123 -5.71 0.76 -1.61
N PRO A 124 -6.80 1.30 -1.02
CA PRO A 124 -8.12 1.22 -1.62
C PRO A 124 -8.14 1.77 -3.05
N THR A 125 -8.93 1.13 -3.92
CA THR A 125 -9.13 1.55 -5.31
C THR A 125 -10.58 1.29 -5.72
N ARG A 126 -11.08 2.12 -6.65
CA ARG A 126 -12.38 1.90 -7.29
C ARG A 126 -12.30 0.88 -8.43
N HIS A 127 -11.14 0.78 -9.08
CA HIS A 127 -10.93 -0.13 -10.21
C HIS A 127 -10.20 -1.39 -9.73
N LEU A 128 -10.90 -2.53 -9.74
CA LEU A 128 -10.36 -3.83 -9.33
C LEU A 128 -9.73 -4.61 -10.49
N ASN A 129 -10.01 -4.19 -11.73
CA ASN A 129 -9.58 -4.91 -12.93
C ASN A 129 -8.13 -4.60 -13.32
N THR A 130 -7.57 -3.51 -12.81
CA THR A 130 -6.22 -3.03 -13.10
C THR A 130 -5.48 -2.59 -11.85
N LEU A 131 -4.16 -2.67 -11.93
CA LEU A 131 -3.22 -2.50 -10.83
C LEU A 131 -2.18 -1.47 -11.24
N THR A 132 -1.88 -0.50 -10.37
CA THR A 132 -0.72 0.38 -10.57
C THR A 132 0.57 -0.35 -10.25
N ILE A 133 1.70 0.17 -10.73
CA ILE A 133 3.03 -0.34 -10.38
C ILE A 133 3.24 -0.40 -8.86
N ASP A 134 2.68 0.55 -8.12
CA ASP A 134 2.73 0.58 -6.65
C ASP A 134 2.18 -0.69 -6.00
N LYS A 135 1.03 -1.15 -6.51
CA LYS A 135 0.41 -2.38 -6.02
C LYS A 135 1.20 -3.60 -6.43
N VAL A 136 1.79 -3.59 -7.63
CA VAL A 136 2.65 -4.68 -8.09
C VAL A 136 3.89 -4.79 -7.21
N ALA A 137 4.55 -3.67 -6.90
CA ALA A 137 5.70 -3.61 -6.01
C ALA A 137 5.36 -4.08 -4.58
N LEU A 138 4.23 -3.64 -4.04
CA LEU A 138 3.79 -4.08 -2.71
C LEU A 138 3.51 -5.59 -2.66
N ILE A 139 2.81 -6.13 -3.66
CA ILE A 139 2.57 -7.58 -3.75
C ILE A 139 3.89 -8.34 -3.91
N TYR A 140 4.79 -7.86 -4.76
CA TYR A 140 6.12 -8.44 -4.94
C TYR A 140 6.88 -8.55 -3.61
N SER A 141 6.94 -7.46 -2.85
CA SER A 141 7.63 -7.43 -1.55
C SER A 141 7.03 -8.43 -0.56
N ILE A 142 5.70 -8.54 -0.50
CA ILE A 142 5.03 -9.52 0.36
C ILE A 142 5.38 -10.96 -0.05
N LEU A 143 5.35 -11.25 -1.35
CA LEU A 143 5.67 -12.59 -1.87
C LEU A 143 7.15 -12.97 -1.64
N LYS A 144 8.05 -12.00 -1.65
CA LYS A 144 9.48 -12.18 -1.35
C LYS A 144 9.81 -12.15 0.14
N GLY A 145 8.85 -11.80 1.00
CA GLY A 145 9.09 -11.62 2.44
C GLY A 145 9.98 -10.42 2.76
N ILE A 146 10.03 -9.43 1.88
CA ILE A 146 10.76 -8.18 2.09
C ILE A 146 9.99 -7.35 3.10
N LYS A 147 10.64 -7.00 4.22
CA LYS A 147 10.07 -6.08 5.20
C LYS A 147 9.97 -4.68 4.60
N LEU A 148 8.85 -3.99 4.83
CA LEU A 148 8.60 -2.64 4.36
C LEU A 148 8.20 -1.76 5.53
N ASN A 149 8.66 -0.51 5.53
CA ASN A 149 8.16 0.51 6.45
C ASN A 149 6.77 0.94 5.98
N MET A 150 5.74 0.37 6.62
CA MET A 150 4.36 0.61 6.24
C MET A 150 3.88 2.01 6.63
N GLY A 151 4.39 2.58 7.71
CA GLY A 151 4.12 3.97 8.08
C GLY A 151 4.61 4.94 7.02
N GLU A 152 5.80 4.72 6.47
CA GLU A 152 6.34 5.52 5.36
C GLU A 152 5.49 5.38 4.10
N LEU A 153 5.10 4.14 3.76
CA LEU A 153 4.22 3.86 2.64
C LEU A 153 2.88 4.61 2.77
N ILE A 154 2.21 4.50 3.92
CA ILE A 154 0.90 5.11 4.17
C ILE A 154 1.02 6.63 4.18
N SER A 155 2.04 7.19 4.85
CA SER A 155 2.30 8.65 4.84
C SER A 155 2.45 9.18 3.41
N THR A 156 3.22 8.47 2.57
CA THR A 156 3.44 8.83 1.17
C THR A 156 2.14 8.77 0.37
N LEU A 157 1.34 7.72 0.58
CA LEU A 157 0.05 7.54 -0.11
C LEU A 157 -0.98 8.62 0.24
N ILE A 158 -0.98 9.08 1.50
CA ILE A 158 -1.84 10.20 1.94
C ILE A 158 -1.56 11.46 1.13
N LYS A 159 -0.29 11.71 0.75
CA LYS A 159 0.11 12.87 -0.05
C LYS A 159 -0.15 12.71 -1.55
N GLN A 160 -0.11 11.47 -2.07
CA GLN A 160 -0.19 11.20 -3.51
C GLN A 160 -1.61 11.04 -4.07
N LYS A 161 -2.60 10.70 -3.22
CA LYS A 161 -3.96 10.38 -3.68
C LYS A 161 -4.99 11.33 -3.09
N PHE A 162 -5.34 12.35 -3.88
CA PHE A 162 -6.68 12.80 -4.31
C PHE A 162 -6.51 14.14 -5.03
#